data_AF-A0A5N5CT93-F1
#
_entry.id   AF-A0A5N5CT93-F1
#
_cell.length_a   1.000
_cell.length_b   1.000
_cell.length_c   1.000
_cell.angle_alpha   90.00
_cell.angle_beta   90.00
_cell.angle_gamma   90.00
#
_symmetry.space_group_name_H-M   'P 1'
#
loop_
_entity.id
_entity.type
_entity.pdbx_description
1 polymer ?
#
loop_
_entity_poly.entity_id
_entity_poly.type
_entity_poly.pdbx_seq_one_letter_code
_entity_poly.pdbx_strand_id
1 'polypeptide(L)'
;MKLTRFRLGHMPEMEALMKDRPELRERSQLRKVEFVSVYFDEETFLAAVKSLEEFKKDMPEESQGFASHRGEKLQTHFHLAPHAIGAITGPAGAAWPYQLVTHLLAELQHAFPPSTFSLETNTPVTQISRSSSPKPHPYTLTTPRGPLSARHIVHTTNGYISTLVPGLAGRIFPVRGQMTAQGPGARFPFRPSLEKPQHSWLFNYANGGFDYLTQLPHSNTPQSDGELMLGGGLAATHHRGVDEVGVARDDA
;
A
#
# COMPACT_ATOMS: atom_id res chain seq x y z
N MET A 1 0.22 12.66 17.01
CA MET A 1 1.67 12.71 16.77
C MET A 1 2.37 11.34 16.81
N LYS A 2 2.40 10.61 17.94
CA LYS A 2 3.12 9.30 18.03
C LYS A 2 2.67 8.28 16.96
N LEU A 3 1.36 8.14 16.76
CA LEU A 3 0.81 7.25 15.73
C LEU A 3 1.23 7.68 14.31
N THR A 4 1.21 8.97 14.01
CA THR A 4 1.65 9.51 12.71
C THR A 4 3.12 9.22 12.46
N ARG A 5 4.00 9.44 13.46
CA ARG A 5 5.42 9.10 13.37
C ARG A 5 5.65 7.62 13.15
N PHE A 6 4.95 6.77 13.90
CA PHE A 6 5.00 5.32 13.69
C PHE A 6 4.58 4.95 12.27
N ARG A 7 3.48 5.54 11.77
CA ARG A 7 3.01 5.34 10.39
C ARG A 7 4.03 5.81 9.36
N LEU A 8 4.74 6.91 9.56
CA LEU A 8 5.74 7.41 8.63
C LEU A 8 7.09 6.68 8.73
N GLY A 9 7.35 5.99 9.84
CA GLY A 9 8.60 5.29 10.10
C GLY A 9 8.95 4.22 9.07
N HIS A 10 7.99 3.69 8.31
CA HIS A 10 8.30 2.74 7.23
C HIS A 10 9.08 3.38 6.08
N MET A 11 8.97 4.70 5.86
CA MET A 11 9.65 5.38 4.75
C MET A 11 11.17 5.26 4.84
N PRO A 12 11.84 5.71 5.92
CA PRO A 12 13.30 5.54 6.05
C PRO A 12 13.75 4.07 6.07
N GLU A 13 12.91 3.15 6.58
CA GLU A 13 13.22 1.71 6.54
C GLU A 13 13.20 1.15 5.11
N MET A 14 12.22 1.56 4.29
CA MET A 14 12.19 1.22 2.87
C MET A 14 13.38 1.83 2.12
N GLU A 15 13.83 3.01 2.52
CA GLU A 15 15.05 3.63 1.99
C GLU A 15 16.32 2.87 2.34
N ALA A 16 16.44 2.42 3.59
CA ALA A 16 17.52 1.55 4.00
C ALA A 16 17.52 0.24 3.20
N LEU A 17 16.35 -0.39 3.03
CA LEU A 17 16.21 -1.58 2.19
C LEU A 17 16.64 -1.34 0.74
N MET A 18 16.26 -0.22 0.14
CA MET A 18 16.69 0.16 -1.22
C MET A 18 18.21 0.24 -1.35
N LYS A 19 18.90 0.73 -0.31
CA LYS A 19 20.35 0.92 -0.29
C LYS A 19 21.09 -0.39 0.01
N ASP A 20 20.63 -1.14 1.00
CA ASP A 20 21.34 -2.30 1.55
C ASP A 20 21.04 -3.60 0.79
N ARG A 21 20.03 -3.59 -0.09
CA ARG A 21 19.58 -4.73 -0.89
C ARG A 21 19.28 -4.31 -2.35
N PRO A 22 20.30 -3.98 -3.16
CA PRO A 22 20.09 -3.50 -4.53
C PRO A 22 19.37 -4.50 -5.43
N GLU A 23 19.62 -5.81 -5.27
CA GLU A 23 18.91 -6.85 -6.03
C GLU A 23 17.43 -6.92 -5.66
N LEU A 24 17.09 -6.80 -4.37
CA LEU A 24 15.71 -6.72 -3.92
C LEU A 24 15.04 -5.47 -4.48
N ARG A 25 15.72 -4.31 -4.43
CA ARG A 25 15.23 -3.04 -4.98
C ARG A 25 14.88 -3.19 -6.45
N GLU A 26 15.76 -3.80 -7.24
CA GLU A 26 15.56 -3.99 -8.68
C GLU A 26 14.35 -4.90 -8.95
N ARG A 27 14.31 -6.08 -8.34
CA ARG A 27 13.24 -7.08 -8.56
C ARG A 27 11.87 -6.61 -8.06
N SER A 28 11.86 -5.94 -6.91
CA SER A 28 10.65 -5.36 -6.33
C SER A 28 10.31 -4.00 -6.90
N GLN A 29 11.14 -3.43 -7.79
CA GLN A 29 10.96 -2.10 -8.33
C GLN A 29 10.75 -1.01 -7.25
N LEU A 30 11.31 -1.23 -6.06
CA LEU A 30 11.16 -0.32 -4.92
C LEU A 30 11.84 1.01 -5.25
N ARG A 31 11.08 2.10 -5.16
CA ARG A 31 11.53 3.43 -5.54
C ARG A 31 10.78 4.52 -4.77
N LYS A 32 11.44 5.65 -4.55
CA LYS A 32 10.76 6.89 -4.13
C LYS A 32 9.97 7.45 -5.29
N VAL A 33 8.82 8.04 -5.04
CA VAL A 33 8.03 8.81 -6.03
C VAL A 33 7.53 10.09 -5.35
N GLU A 34 7.13 11.08 -6.13
CA GLU A 34 6.29 12.16 -5.62
C GLU A 34 4.83 11.77 -5.85
N PHE A 35 4.02 11.67 -4.80
CA PHE A 35 2.58 11.49 -5.03
C PHE A 35 1.98 12.83 -5.48
N VAL A 36 1.02 12.77 -6.38
CA VAL A 36 0.26 13.91 -6.90
C VAL A 36 -1.21 13.61 -6.66
N SER A 37 -1.77 14.15 -5.58
CA SER A 37 -3.19 14.07 -5.27
C SER A 37 -3.93 15.18 -5.99
N VAL A 38 -4.61 14.83 -7.08
CA VAL A 38 -5.34 15.72 -7.98
C VAL A 38 -6.77 15.88 -7.51
N TYR A 39 -7.30 17.09 -7.57
CA TYR A 39 -8.67 17.41 -7.18
C TYR A 39 -9.42 18.04 -8.35
N PHE A 40 -10.66 17.59 -8.55
CA PHE A 40 -11.54 18.04 -9.63
C PHE A 40 -12.71 18.91 -9.15
N ASP A 41 -12.71 19.25 -7.87
CA ASP A 41 -13.73 20.08 -7.23
C ASP A 41 -13.09 21.04 -6.22
N GLU A 42 -13.65 22.25 -6.14
CA GLU A 42 -13.13 23.36 -5.32
C GLU A 42 -13.30 23.09 -3.83
N GLU A 43 -14.47 22.58 -3.43
CA GLU A 43 -14.78 22.30 -2.02
C GLU A 43 -13.82 21.25 -1.45
N THR A 44 -13.70 20.12 -2.14
CA THR A 44 -12.82 19.01 -1.74
C THR A 44 -11.37 19.45 -1.68
N PHE A 45 -10.92 20.26 -2.65
CA PHE A 45 -9.56 20.73 -2.69
C PHE A 45 -9.23 21.71 -1.55
N LEU A 46 -10.11 22.69 -1.30
CA LEU A 46 -9.93 23.64 -0.21
C LEU A 46 -9.93 22.95 1.16
N ALA A 47 -10.79 21.95 1.35
CA ALA A 47 -10.78 21.13 2.55
C ALA A 47 -9.43 20.40 2.72
N ALA A 48 -8.89 19.82 1.65
CA ALA A 48 -7.59 19.14 1.69
C ALA A 48 -6.42 20.11 1.94
N VAL A 49 -6.45 21.32 1.38
CA VAL A 49 -5.45 22.37 1.66
C VAL A 49 -5.48 22.76 3.13
N LYS A 50 -6.67 22.95 3.70
CA LYS A 50 -6.81 23.23 5.14
C LYS A 50 -6.21 22.11 6.00
N SER A 51 -6.48 20.84 5.68
CA SER A 51 -5.88 19.71 6.38
C SER A 51 -4.34 19.66 6.21
N LEU A 52 -3.82 20.05 5.04
CA LEU A 52 -2.37 20.17 4.82
C LEU A 52 -1.76 21.28 5.67
N GLU A 53 -2.42 22.43 5.81
CA GLU A 53 -1.96 23.54 6.66
C GLU A 53 -1.92 23.14 8.14
N GLU A 54 -2.96 22.44 8.61
CA GLU A 54 -3.01 21.85 9.95
C GLU A 54 -1.87 20.85 10.16
N PHE A 55 -1.63 19.95 9.20
CA PHE A 55 -0.51 19.01 9.24
C PHE A 55 0.85 19.72 9.29
N LYS A 56 1.04 20.78 8.50
CA LYS A 56 2.28 21.58 8.51
C LYS A 56 2.52 22.29 9.82
N LYS A 57 1.47 22.85 10.41
CA LYS A 57 1.52 23.53 11.71
C LYS A 57 1.87 22.56 12.83
N ASP A 58 1.19 21.42 12.86
CA ASP A 58 1.33 20.47 13.95
C ASP A 58 2.60 19.62 13.78
N MET A 59 3.01 19.29 12.56
CA MET A 59 4.12 18.35 12.26
C MET A 59 5.09 18.94 11.22
N PRO A 60 5.85 19.99 11.56
CA PRO A 60 6.67 20.73 10.61
C PRO A 60 7.87 19.95 10.04
N GLU A 61 8.38 18.95 10.77
CA GLU A 61 9.45 18.08 10.28
C GLU A 61 8.90 17.05 9.29
N GLU A 62 7.79 16.40 9.64
CA GLU A 62 7.18 15.33 8.84
C GLU A 62 6.44 15.85 7.60
N SER A 63 6.02 17.10 7.60
CA SER A 63 5.36 17.76 6.48
C SER A 63 6.32 18.36 5.45
N GLN A 64 7.63 18.19 5.64
CA GLN A 64 8.63 18.60 4.65
C GLN A 64 8.40 17.92 3.30
N GLY A 65 8.48 18.69 2.23
CA GLY A 65 8.23 18.23 0.87
C GLY A 65 6.76 18.23 0.46
N PHE A 66 5.80 18.49 1.36
CA PHE A 66 4.40 18.59 0.97
C PHE A 66 4.04 19.99 0.48
N ALA A 67 3.30 20.09 -0.63
CA ALA A 67 2.91 21.36 -1.23
C ALA A 67 1.53 21.29 -1.90
N SER A 68 0.82 22.42 -1.94
CA SER A 68 -0.42 22.59 -2.71
C SER A 68 -0.16 23.43 -3.95
N HIS A 69 -0.79 23.07 -5.07
CA HIS A 69 -0.59 23.68 -6.38
C HIS A 69 -1.93 24.06 -7.03
N ARG A 70 -1.92 25.18 -7.76
CA ARG A 70 -3.04 25.70 -8.55
C ARG A 70 -2.52 26.32 -9.86
N GLY A 71 -3.44 26.58 -10.78
CA GLY A 71 -3.19 27.35 -12.00
C GLY A 71 -2.38 26.60 -13.04
N GLU A 72 -1.64 27.34 -13.87
CA GLU A 72 -0.99 26.81 -15.08
C GLU A 72 0.01 25.66 -14.80
N LYS A 73 0.58 25.59 -13.59
CA LYS A 73 1.49 24.51 -13.18
C LYS A 73 0.84 23.12 -13.26
N LEU A 74 -0.47 23.03 -13.04
CA LEU A 74 -1.19 21.75 -13.12
C LEU A 74 -1.05 21.13 -14.51
N GLN A 75 -1.14 21.94 -15.56
CA GLN A 75 -1.05 21.47 -16.94
C GLN A 75 0.39 21.43 -17.44
N THR A 76 1.21 22.43 -17.10
CA THR A 76 2.56 22.57 -17.67
C THR A 76 3.61 21.70 -16.98
N HIS A 77 3.49 21.49 -15.67
CA HIS A 77 4.46 20.71 -14.89
C HIS A 77 3.95 19.30 -14.60
N PHE A 78 2.69 19.17 -14.18
CA PHE A 78 2.11 17.88 -13.81
C PHE A 78 1.37 17.18 -14.97
N HIS A 79 1.25 17.83 -16.13
CA HIS A 79 0.55 17.30 -17.31
C HIS A 79 -0.88 16.84 -17.01
N LEU A 80 -1.55 17.51 -16.07
CA LEU A 80 -2.92 17.19 -15.66
C LEU A 80 -3.95 17.75 -16.65
N ALA A 81 -5.13 17.15 -16.65
CA ALA A 81 -6.23 17.57 -17.50
C ALA A 81 -6.69 19.01 -17.18
N PRO A 82 -7.23 19.76 -18.16
CA PRO A 82 -7.62 21.17 -17.96
C PRO A 82 -8.67 21.40 -16.87
N HIS A 83 -9.45 20.38 -16.50
CA HIS A 83 -10.47 20.45 -15.47
C HIS A 83 -9.95 20.12 -14.06
N ALA A 84 -8.65 19.82 -13.90
CA ALA A 84 -8.04 19.73 -12.58
C ALA A 84 -8.04 21.10 -11.91
N ILE A 85 -8.63 21.18 -10.72
CA ILE A 85 -8.77 22.42 -9.94
C ILE A 85 -7.52 22.68 -9.09
N GLY A 86 -6.90 21.61 -8.60
CA GLY A 86 -5.76 21.68 -7.72
C GLY A 86 -5.01 20.37 -7.58
N ALA A 87 -3.82 20.44 -7.01
CA ALA A 87 -3.07 19.25 -6.61
C ALA A 87 -2.37 19.45 -5.26
N ILE A 88 -2.23 18.38 -4.48
CA ILE A 88 -1.33 18.31 -3.34
C ILE A 88 -0.25 17.28 -3.67
N THR A 89 1.02 17.66 -3.52
CA THR A 89 2.15 16.77 -3.70
C THR A 89 2.91 16.51 -2.42
N GLY A 90 3.69 15.43 -2.39
CA GLY A 90 4.60 15.11 -1.31
C GLY A 90 5.40 13.82 -1.53
N PRO A 91 6.33 13.50 -0.62
CA PRO A 91 7.15 12.30 -0.72
C PRO A 91 6.31 11.03 -0.57
N ALA A 92 6.58 10.03 -1.42
CA ALA A 92 5.95 8.72 -1.39
C ALA A 92 6.90 7.62 -1.91
N GLY A 93 6.43 6.38 -1.88
CA GLY A 93 7.14 5.22 -2.41
C GLY A 93 6.24 4.33 -3.25
N ALA A 94 6.83 3.61 -4.20
CA ALA A 94 6.15 2.62 -5.01
C ALA A 94 7.01 1.35 -5.11
N ALA A 95 6.36 0.20 -5.18
CA ALA A 95 7.00 -1.10 -5.31
C ALA A 95 6.05 -2.09 -6.01
N TRP A 96 6.59 -3.19 -6.51
CA TRP A 96 5.88 -4.41 -6.85
C TRP A 96 5.74 -5.26 -5.57
N PRO A 97 4.55 -5.28 -4.94
CA PRO A 97 4.42 -5.84 -3.58
C PRO A 97 4.68 -7.34 -3.53
N TYR A 98 4.19 -8.09 -4.51
CA TYR A 98 4.41 -9.53 -4.59
C TYR A 98 5.91 -9.86 -4.65
N GLN A 99 6.67 -9.19 -5.51
CA GLN A 99 8.12 -9.39 -5.64
C GLN A 99 8.83 -9.00 -4.33
N LEU A 100 8.49 -7.85 -3.73
CA LEU A 100 9.07 -7.41 -2.46
C LEU A 100 8.90 -8.47 -1.36
N VAL A 101 7.67 -8.91 -1.11
CA VAL A 101 7.34 -9.81 -0.01
C VAL A 101 7.92 -11.21 -0.23
N THR A 102 7.75 -11.77 -1.43
CA THR A 102 8.23 -13.13 -1.73
C THR A 102 9.75 -13.21 -1.70
N HIS A 103 10.47 -12.18 -2.18
CA HIS A 103 11.92 -12.15 -2.11
C HIS A 103 12.42 -12.02 -0.67
N LEU A 104 11.80 -11.16 0.15
CA LEU A 104 12.15 -11.07 1.58
C LEU A 104 11.92 -12.39 2.32
N LEU A 105 10.81 -13.09 2.04
CA LEU A 105 10.55 -14.41 2.63
C LEU A 105 11.58 -15.45 2.18
N ALA A 106 11.96 -15.46 0.90
CA ALA A 106 13.00 -16.35 0.39
C ALA A 106 14.38 -16.05 1.02
N GLU A 107 14.74 -14.77 1.19
CA GLU A 107 15.96 -14.38 1.90
C GLU A 107 15.96 -14.88 3.35
N LEU A 108 14.84 -14.76 4.06
CA LEU A 108 14.73 -15.27 5.43
C LEU A 108 14.87 -16.81 5.50
N GLN A 109 14.30 -17.54 4.55
CA GLN A 109 14.48 -18.99 4.46
C GLN A 109 15.92 -19.41 4.17
N HIS A 110 16.67 -18.61 3.39
CA HIS A 110 18.09 -18.87 3.14
C HIS A 110 18.97 -18.47 4.33
N ALA A 111 18.64 -17.38 5.02
CA ALA A 111 19.43 -16.85 6.13
C ALA A 111 19.31 -17.68 7.42
N PHE A 112 18.19 -18.40 7.61
CA PHE A 112 17.89 -19.11 8.84
C PHE A 112 17.58 -20.59 8.58
N PRO A 113 18.05 -21.51 9.45
CA PRO A 113 17.68 -22.91 9.34
C PRO A 113 16.18 -23.11 9.65
N PRO A 114 15.55 -24.20 9.16
CA PRO A 114 14.14 -24.50 9.40
C PRO A 114 13.72 -24.55 10.88
N SER A 115 14.67 -24.85 11.78
CA SER A 115 14.44 -24.85 13.23
C SER A 115 14.24 -23.45 13.83
N THR A 116 14.66 -22.41 13.12
CA THR A 116 14.55 -21.00 13.54
C THR A 116 13.46 -20.27 12.75
N PHE A 117 13.38 -20.51 11.44
CA PHE A 117 12.37 -19.91 10.57
C PHE A 117 11.79 -20.96 9.63
N SER A 118 10.47 -21.12 9.67
CA SER A 118 9.72 -21.98 8.76
C SER A 118 8.56 -21.19 8.15
N LEU A 119 8.33 -21.43 6.86
CA LEU A 119 7.21 -20.87 6.12
C LEU A 119 6.31 -22.01 5.66
N GLU A 120 5.12 -22.09 6.23
CA GLU A 120 4.17 -23.18 5.99
C GLU A 120 2.99 -22.66 5.15
N THR A 121 3.05 -22.87 3.83
CA THR A 121 1.94 -22.55 2.93
C THR A 121 0.82 -23.59 3.04
N ASN A 122 -0.39 -23.24 2.61
CA ASN A 122 -1.57 -24.12 2.68
C ASN A 122 -1.85 -24.71 4.09
N THR A 123 -1.39 -24.00 5.13
CA THR A 123 -1.48 -24.45 6.53
C THR A 123 -2.19 -23.37 7.36
N PRO A 124 -3.48 -23.08 7.07
CA PRO A 124 -4.19 -22.03 7.79
C PRO A 124 -4.37 -22.42 9.26
N VAL A 125 -4.12 -21.47 10.16
CA VAL A 125 -4.55 -21.59 11.55
C VAL A 125 -6.06 -21.39 11.58
N THR A 126 -6.79 -22.38 12.10
CA THR A 126 -8.26 -22.36 12.16
C THR A 126 -8.79 -22.04 13.56
N GLN A 127 -7.98 -22.26 14.60
CA GLN A 127 -8.37 -21.98 15.97
C GLN A 127 -7.12 -21.72 16.84
N ILE A 128 -7.27 -20.84 17.83
CA ILE A 128 -6.26 -20.59 18.86
C ILE A 128 -6.91 -20.81 20.23
N SER A 129 -6.24 -21.58 21.08
CA SER A 129 -6.64 -21.76 22.48
C SER A 129 -5.48 -21.45 23.42
N ARG A 130 -5.77 -20.92 24.60
CA ARG A 130 -4.77 -20.64 25.64
C ARG A 130 -4.96 -21.58 26.83
N SER A 131 -3.87 -22.20 27.26
CA SER A 131 -3.82 -22.99 28.49
C SER A 131 -4.10 -22.11 29.71
N SER A 132 -4.98 -22.60 30.60
CA SER A 132 -5.23 -21.98 31.91
C SER A 132 -4.09 -22.21 32.90
N SER A 133 -3.33 -23.30 32.74
CA SER A 133 -2.13 -23.56 33.55
C SER A 133 -0.90 -22.85 32.97
N PRO A 134 0.05 -22.42 33.83
CA PRO A 134 1.31 -21.82 33.39
C PRO A 134 2.12 -22.82 32.57
N LYS A 135 2.35 -22.50 31.29
CA LYS A 135 3.20 -23.29 30.38
C LYS A 135 4.18 -22.38 29.65
N PRO A 136 5.39 -22.86 29.30
CA PRO A 136 6.33 -22.09 28.49
C PRO A 136 5.75 -21.64 27.13
N HIS A 137 4.86 -22.45 26.56
CA HIS A 137 4.13 -22.20 25.32
C HIS A 137 2.62 -22.32 25.61
N PRO A 138 1.98 -21.26 26.13
CA PRO A 138 0.60 -21.35 26.61
C PRO A 138 -0.42 -21.37 25.48
N TYR A 139 -0.05 -21.05 24.24
CA TYR A 139 -0.97 -21.05 23.11
C TYR A 139 -0.85 -22.32 22.29
N THR A 140 -1.99 -22.88 21.90
CA THR A 140 -2.10 -23.96 20.92
C THR A 140 -2.83 -23.45 19.69
N LEU A 141 -2.19 -23.57 18.53
CA LEU A 141 -2.73 -23.20 17.23
C LEU A 141 -3.14 -24.48 16.51
N THR A 142 -4.40 -24.57 16.09
CA THR A 142 -4.91 -25.73 15.33
C THR A 142 -4.74 -25.46 13.85
N THR A 143 -4.16 -26.44 13.13
CA THR A 143 -3.99 -26.39 11.67
C THR A 143 -4.37 -27.74 11.06
N PRO A 144 -4.65 -27.82 9.73
CA PRO A 144 -4.89 -29.09 9.05
C PRO A 144 -3.72 -30.09 9.13
N ARG A 145 -2.49 -29.61 9.38
CA ARG A 145 -1.29 -30.44 9.52
C ARG A 145 -0.97 -30.82 10.96
N GLY A 146 -1.85 -30.48 11.89
CA GLY A 146 -1.69 -30.75 13.31
C GLY A 146 -1.50 -29.48 14.15
N PRO A 147 -1.51 -29.64 15.48
CA PRO A 147 -1.42 -28.52 16.40
C PRO A 147 0.02 -28.02 16.56
N LEU A 148 0.18 -26.70 16.72
CA LEU A 148 1.44 -26.04 17.05
C LEU A 148 1.34 -25.38 18.43
N SER A 149 2.43 -25.35 19.18
CA SER A 149 2.49 -24.64 20.47
C SER A 149 3.36 -23.40 20.36
N ALA A 150 2.89 -22.25 20.86
CA ALA A 150 3.62 -20.99 20.78
C ALA A 150 3.64 -20.23 22.11
N ARG A 151 4.71 -19.45 22.31
CA ARG A 151 4.81 -18.49 23.42
C ARG A 151 4.10 -17.18 23.10
N HIS A 152 4.29 -16.70 21.88
CA HIS A 152 3.74 -15.46 21.37
C HIS A 152 3.06 -15.71 20.02
N ILE A 153 2.01 -14.96 19.75
CA ILE A 153 1.30 -14.97 18.46
C ILE A 153 1.28 -13.52 17.97
N VAL A 154 1.70 -13.32 16.73
CA VAL A 154 1.56 -12.05 16.02
C VAL A 154 0.56 -12.28 14.89
N HIS A 155 -0.55 -11.56 14.92
CA HIS A 155 -1.58 -11.67 13.89
C HIS A 155 -1.26 -10.73 12.72
N THR A 156 -1.07 -11.29 11.53
CA THR A 156 -0.89 -10.58 10.26
C THR A 156 -1.94 -11.00 9.24
N THR A 157 -3.15 -11.33 9.69
CA THR A 157 -4.23 -11.94 8.89
C THR A 157 -5.20 -10.94 8.24
N ASN A 158 -4.90 -9.64 8.27
CA ASN A 158 -5.65 -8.56 7.61
C ASN A 158 -7.18 -8.67 7.77
N GLY A 159 -7.94 -8.64 6.68
CA GLY A 159 -9.41 -8.71 6.68
C GLY A 159 -9.99 -9.99 7.28
N TYR A 160 -9.19 -11.05 7.42
CA TYR A 160 -9.60 -12.33 7.99
C TYR A 160 -9.43 -12.41 9.51
N ILE A 161 -8.92 -11.34 10.15
CA ILE A 161 -8.58 -11.34 11.58
C ILE A 161 -9.74 -11.72 12.50
N SER A 162 -10.97 -11.38 12.13
CA SER A 162 -12.18 -11.67 12.91
C SER A 162 -12.42 -13.17 13.10
N THR A 163 -11.89 -14.02 12.23
CA THR A 163 -11.97 -15.48 12.33
C THR A 163 -11.17 -16.05 13.50
N LEU A 164 -10.05 -15.40 13.86
CA LEU A 164 -9.15 -15.84 14.93
C LEU A 164 -9.24 -14.96 16.18
N VAL A 165 -9.75 -13.73 16.03
CA VAL A 165 -9.96 -12.77 17.12
C VAL A 165 -11.43 -12.32 17.06
N PRO A 166 -12.37 -13.08 17.65
CA PRO A 166 -13.81 -12.80 17.55
C PRO A 166 -14.20 -11.40 18.06
N GLY A 167 -13.42 -10.83 18.98
CA GLY A 167 -13.61 -9.45 19.45
C GLY A 167 -13.42 -8.38 18.37
N LEU A 168 -12.91 -8.73 17.18
CA LEU A 168 -12.77 -7.82 16.04
C LEU A 168 -13.86 -8.04 14.96
N ALA A 169 -14.75 -9.03 15.16
CA ALA A 169 -15.92 -9.17 14.31
C ALA A 169 -16.78 -7.90 14.35
N GLY A 170 -17.25 -7.45 13.18
CA GLY A 170 -18.01 -6.21 13.04
C GLY A 170 -17.18 -4.92 13.14
N ARG A 171 -15.87 -5.02 13.40
CA ARG A 171 -14.95 -3.86 13.51
C ARG A 171 -13.97 -3.77 12.35
N ILE A 172 -13.63 -4.91 11.75
CA ILE A 172 -12.74 -5.02 10.59
C ILE A 172 -13.48 -5.83 9.53
N PHE A 173 -13.57 -5.27 8.33
CA PHE A 173 -14.18 -5.90 7.17
C PHE A 173 -13.18 -5.93 6.01
N PRO A 174 -13.07 -7.04 5.27
CA PRO A 174 -12.39 -7.02 3.99
C PRO A 174 -13.17 -6.13 3.01
N VAL A 175 -12.45 -5.45 2.13
CA VAL A 175 -13.04 -4.65 1.06
C VAL A 175 -12.38 -5.10 -0.23
N ARG A 176 -13.18 -5.56 -1.19
CA ARG A 176 -12.67 -5.96 -2.50
C ARG A 176 -12.27 -4.72 -3.28
N GLY A 177 -11.06 -4.74 -3.82
CA GLY A 177 -10.51 -3.69 -4.67
C GLY A 177 -10.16 -4.27 -6.04
N GLN A 178 -10.19 -3.42 -7.06
CA GLN A 178 -9.81 -3.79 -8.43
C GLN A 178 -8.64 -2.95 -8.90
N MET A 179 -7.78 -3.58 -9.70
CA MET A 179 -6.65 -2.91 -10.35
C MET A 179 -6.48 -3.47 -11.75
N THR A 180 -6.15 -2.59 -12.69
CA THR A 180 -5.85 -2.93 -14.08
C THR A 180 -4.43 -2.51 -14.42
N ALA A 181 -3.79 -3.25 -15.32
CA ALA A 181 -2.53 -2.84 -15.95
C ALA A 181 -2.84 -2.39 -17.38
N GLN A 182 -2.45 -1.18 -17.72
CA GLN A 182 -2.71 -0.57 -19.03
C GLN A 182 -1.41 -0.10 -19.65
N GLY A 183 -1.23 -0.31 -20.95
CA GLY A 183 -0.08 0.28 -21.65
C GLY A 183 -0.20 1.82 -21.64
N PRO A 184 0.87 2.57 -21.37
CA PRO A 184 0.82 4.03 -21.33
C PRO A 184 0.44 4.64 -22.70
N GLY A 185 0.67 3.91 -23.79
CA GLY A 185 0.48 4.41 -25.15
C GLY A 185 1.60 5.37 -25.58
N ALA A 186 1.63 5.70 -26.88
CA ALA A 186 2.74 6.45 -27.46
C ALA A 186 2.82 7.92 -27.00
N ARG A 187 1.69 8.52 -26.60
CA ARG A 187 1.59 9.94 -26.24
C ARG A 187 1.71 10.23 -24.75
N PHE A 188 1.86 9.22 -23.91
CA PHE A 188 2.01 9.43 -22.48
C PHE A 188 3.39 10.06 -22.19
N PRO A 189 3.43 11.20 -21.47
CA PRO A 189 4.65 12.01 -21.37
C PRO A 189 5.68 11.42 -20.39
N PHE A 190 5.27 10.48 -19.54
CA PHE A 190 6.08 9.97 -18.45
C PHE A 190 6.74 8.62 -18.81
N ARG A 191 8.04 8.56 -18.56
CA ARG A 191 8.92 7.40 -18.80
C ARG A 191 9.80 7.16 -17.56
N PRO A 192 9.22 6.74 -16.43
CA PRO A 192 9.97 6.58 -15.19
C PRO A 192 10.96 5.42 -15.31
N SER A 193 12.04 5.49 -14.56
CA SER A 193 12.95 4.37 -14.29
C SER A 193 13.19 4.25 -12.79
N LEU A 194 13.93 3.25 -12.33
CA LEU A 194 14.31 3.15 -10.91
C LEU A 194 15.18 4.31 -10.44
N GLU A 195 15.97 4.89 -11.34
CA GLU A 195 16.87 6.02 -11.06
C GLU A 195 16.22 7.38 -11.34
N LYS A 196 15.20 7.41 -12.20
CA LYS A 196 14.38 8.59 -12.49
C LYS A 196 12.91 8.25 -12.24
N PRO A 197 12.54 7.97 -10.97
CA PRO A 197 11.15 7.77 -10.66
C PRO A 197 10.40 9.09 -10.87
N GLN A 198 9.10 8.98 -11.11
CA GLN A 198 8.24 10.13 -11.35
C GLN A 198 7.12 10.10 -10.33
N HIS A 199 5.89 10.22 -10.79
CA HIS A 199 4.75 10.42 -9.93
C HIS A 199 4.01 9.10 -9.63
N SER A 200 3.34 9.08 -8.49
CA SER A 200 2.09 8.33 -8.32
C SER A 200 0.94 9.33 -8.23
N TRP A 201 -0.27 8.91 -8.57
CA TRP A 201 -1.42 9.82 -8.60
C TRP A 201 -2.56 9.31 -7.73
N LEU A 202 -3.26 10.25 -7.13
CA LEU A 202 -4.60 10.08 -6.59
C LEU A 202 -5.53 11.04 -7.34
N PHE A 203 -6.69 10.57 -7.76
CA PHE A 203 -7.69 11.35 -8.50
C PHE A 203 -8.93 11.46 -7.62
N ASN A 204 -9.13 12.62 -6.99
CA ASN A 204 -10.19 12.85 -6.01
C ASN A 204 -11.40 13.54 -6.66
N TYR A 205 -12.57 12.91 -6.54
CA TYR A 205 -13.80 13.36 -7.20
C TYR A 205 -14.77 14.04 -6.22
N ALA A 206 -15.59 14.95 -6.73
CA ALA A 206 -16.52 15.79 -5.95
C ALA A 206 -17.49 15.00 -5.05
N ASN A 207 -17.96 13.84 -5.53
CA ASN A 207 -18.98 13.04 -4.83
C ASN A 207 -18.38 11.99 -3.88
N GLY A 208 -17.10 12.16 -3.52
CA GLY A 208 -16.33 11.19 -2.76
C GLY A 208 -15.76 10.06 -3.61
N GLY A 209 -14.86 9.30 -3.00
CA GLY A 209 -14.06 8.29 -3.68
C GLY A 209 -12.88 8.88 -4.44
N PHE A 210 -11.98 7.99 -4.83
CA PHE A 210 -10.79 8.34 -5.58
C PHE A 210 -10.35 7.15 -6.43
N ASP A 211 -9.64 7.46 -7.49
CA ASP A 211 -8.81 6.49 -8.20
C ASP A 211 -7.35 6.73 -7.88
N TYR A 212 -6.53 5.70 -8.03
CA TYR A 212 -5.08 5.80 -7.84
C TYR A 212 -4.36 5.15 -9.00
N LEU A 213 -3.25 5.76 -9.38
CA LEU A 213 -2.43 5.33 -10.49
C LEU A 213 -0.97 5.34 -10.05
N THR A 214 -0.24 4.27 -10.38
CA THR A 214 1.21 4.30 -10.39
C THR A 214 1.69 3.74 -11.72
N GLN A 215 2.79 4.29 -12.24
CA GLN A 215 3.42 3.75 -13.44
C GLN A 215 4.60 2.87 -13.03
N LEU A 216 4.68 1.66 -13.60
CA LEU A 216 5.85 0.82 -13.44
C LEU A 216 7.08 1.49 -14.10
N PRO A 217 8.31 1.25 -13.60
CA PRO A 217 9.50 1.75 -14.26
C PRO A 217 9.68 1.05 -15.61
N HIS A 218 10.13 1.80 -16.61
CA HIS A 218 10.61 1.22 -17.86
C HIS A 218 11.90 0.47 -17.56
N SER A 219 11.91 -0.82 -17.89
CA SER A 219 13.08 -1.66 -17.76
C SER A 219 13.59 -2.05 -19.15
N ASN A 220 14.91 -2.20 -19.28
CA ASN A 220 15.51 -2.86 -20.45
C ASN A 220 15.33 -4.39 -20.40
N THR A 221 14.67 -4.92 -19.37
CA THR A 221 14.28 -6.33 -19.23
C THR A 221 12.80 -6.50 -19.57
N PRO A 222 12.34 -7.69 -20.00
CA PRO A 222 10.93 -7.95 -20.39
C PRO A 222 9.88 -7.80 -19.28
N GLN A 223 10.25 -7.31 -18.10
CA GLN A 223 9.43 -7.36 -16.88
C GLN A 223 8.47 -6.18 -16.72
N SER A 224 8.66 -5.08 -17.47
CA SER A 224 7.78 -3.90 -17.44
C SER A 224 8.09 -2.97 -18.61
N ASP A 225 7.07 -2.63 -19.41
CA ASP A 225 7.12 -1.57 -20.44
C ASP A 225 6.50 -0.25 -19.95
N GLY A 226 6.50 -0.05 -18.63
CA GLY A 226 5.99 1.15 -18.01
C GLY A 226 4.48 1.19 -17.92
N GLU A 227 3.86 0.04 -17.64
CA GLU A 227 2.43 -0.13 -17.46
C GLU A 227 1.87 0.82 -16.40
N LEU A 228 0.69 1.33 -16.67
CA LEU A 228 -0.14 2.13 -15.80
C LEU A 228 -0.98 1.19 -14.93
N MET A 229 -0.66 1.14 -13.65
CA MET A 229 -1.36 0.35 -12.65
C MET A 229 -2.47 1.21 -12.04
N LEU A 230 -3.68 1.11 -12.60
CA LEU A 230 -4.84 1.91 -12.22
C LEU A 230 -5.77 1.10 -11.32
N GLY A 231 -6.05 1.59 -10.12
CA GLY A 231 -7.06 1.04 -9.22
C GLY A 231 -7.95 2.13 -8.63
N GLY A 232 -8.91 1.72 -7.81
CA GLY A 232 -9.92 2.62 -7.25
C GLY A 232 -11.33 2.21 -7.65
N GLY A 233 -12.16 3.18 -8.02
CA GLY A 233 -13.52 2.93 -8.53
C GLY A 233 -14.54 2.50 -7.49
N LEU A 234 -14.15 2.32 -6.22
CA LEU A 234 -15.03 1.82 -5.16
C LEU A 234 -16.35 2.61 -5.06
N ALA A 235 -16.25 3.94 -5.00
CA ALA A 235 -17.41 4.83 -4.91
C ALA A 235 -18.22 4.92 -6.22
N ALA A 236 -17.65 4.51 -7.35
CA ALA A 236 -18.29 4.51 -8.66
C ALA A 236 -19.07 3.22 -8.97
N THR A 237 -19.00 2.20 -8.12
CA THR A 237 -19.82 0.99 -8.23
C THR A 237 -21.31 1.28 -8.03
N HIS A 238 -22.19 0.40 -8.52
CA HIS A 238 -23.65 0.60 -8.52
C HIS A 238 -24.22 0.98 -7.14
N HIS A 239 -23.69 0.38 -6.07
CA HIS A 239 -24.09 0.64 -4.69
C HIS A 239 -23.05 1.44 -3.89
N ARG A 240 -22.21 2.25 -4.57
CA ARG A 240 -21.17 3.10 -3.97
C ARG A 240 -20.20 2.36 -3.02
N GLY A 241 -19.90 1.11 -3.34
CA GLY A 241 -18.91 0.27 -2.68
C GLY A 241 -19.48 -0.58 -1.55
N VAL A 242 -20.76 -0.45 -1.20
CA VAL A 242 -21.36 -1.24 -0.12
C VAL A 242 -21.27 -2.74 -0.41
N ASP A 243 -21.51 -3.14 -1.67
CA ASP A 243 -21.45 -4.56 -2.07
C ASP A 243 -20.03 -5.13 -2.10
N GLU A 244 -19.02 -4.27 -2.00
CA GLU A 244 -17.61 -4.68 -1.96
C GLU A 244 -17.13 -4.94 -0.52
N VAL A 245 -17.92 -4.58 0.49
CA VAL A 245 -17.60 -4.78 1.91
C VAL A 245 -17.98 -6.18 2.35
N GLY A 246 -17.08 -6.86 3.06
CA GLY A 246 -17.30 -8.23 3.53
C GLY A 246 -17.01 -9.30 2.48
N VAL A 247 -16.66 -8.89 1.25
CA VAL A 247 -16.23 -9.79 0.19
C VAL A 247 -14.76 -10.14 0.40
N ALA A 248 -14.52 -11.29 1.02
CA ALA A 248 -13.19 -11.82 1.31
C ALA A 248 -12.75 -12.90 0.30
N ARG A 249 -13.54 -13.16 -0.73
CA ARG A 249 -13.28 -14.23 -1.69
C ARG A 249 -12.44 -13.69 -2.85
N ASP A 250 -11.32 -14.36 -3.09
CA ASP A 250 -10.40 -14.05 -4.20
C ASP A 250 -10.66 -14.97 -5.42
N ASP A 251 -11.60 -15.91 -5.33
CA ASP A 251 -12.08 -16.74 -6.44
C ASP A 251 -13.15 -16.00 -7.26
N ALA A 252 -12.73 -15.49 -8.42
CA ALA A 252 -13.61 -15.07 -9.49
C ALA A 252 -13.98 -16.26 -10.40
#